data_AF-A0A645F224-F1
#
_entry.id   AF-A0A645F224-F1
#
_cell.length_a   1.000
_cell.length_b   1.000
_cell.length_c   1.000
_cell.angle_alpha   90.00
_cell.angle_beta   90.00
_cell.angle_gamma   90.00
#
_symmetry.space_group_name_H-M   'P 1'
#
loop_
_entity.id
_entity.type
_entity.pdbx_description
1 polymer ?
#
loop_
_entity_poly.entity_id
_entity_poly.type
_entity_poly.pdbx_seq_one_letter_code
_entity_poly.pdbx_strand_id
1 'polypeptide(L)'
;MSPLMDKTFKILREFMFEKVYLSERALKERNKVFHIISAMYGYFLKNPDEMPAEFLKLLDMGEVKEAVACDYIAGMTDHFAIQKYKELFVPNPWDVF
;
A
#
# COMPACT_ATOMS: atom_id res chain seq x y z
N MET A 1 4.46 0.33 -32.20
CA MET A 1 5.49 -0.72 -32.13
C MET A 1 5.41 -1.57 -33.39
N SER A 2 6.46 -2.28 -33.78
CA SER A 2 6.35 -3.20 -34.92
C SER A 2 5.55 -4.46 -34.51
N PRO A 3 4.85 -5.13 -35.43
CA PRO A 3 4.09 -6.34 -35.12
C PRO A 3 4.92 -7.45 -34.47
N LEU A 4 6.21 -7.56 -34.85
CA LEU A 4 7.15 -8.51 -34.24
C LEU A 4 7.49 -8.15 -32.79
N MET A 5 7.66 -6.85 -32.52
CA MET A 5 7.96 -6.35 -31.18
C MET A 5 6.77 -6.58 -30.26
N ASP A 6 5.54 -6.30 -30.70
CA ASP A 6 4.32 -6.56 -29.92
C ASP A 6 4.15 -8.05 -29.59
N LYS A 7 4.38 -8.92 -30.58
CA LYS A 7 4.34 -10.38 -30.36
C LYS A 7 5.36 -10.84 -29.33
N THR A 8 6.57 -10.28 -29.37
CA THR A 8 7.65 -10.62 -28.44
C THR A 8 7.34 -10.16 -27.01
N PHE A 9 6.87 -8.92 -26.86
CA PHE A 9 6.44 -8.39 -25.55
C PHE A 9 5.30 -9.20 -24.95
N LYS A 10 4.34 -9.65 -25.76
CA LYS A 10 3.25 -10.51 -25.28
C LYS A 10 3.76 -11.83 -24.70
N ILE A 11 4.67 -12.51 -25.40
CA ILE A 11 5.27 -13.77 -24.93
C ILE A 11 6.04 -13.55 -23.63
N LEU A 12 6.84 -12.48 -23.55
CA LEU A 12 7.57 -12.14 -22.32
C LEU A 12 6.63 -11.87 -21.15
N ARG A 13 5.54 -11.13 -21.39
CA ARG A 13 4.53 -10.84 -20.36
C ARG A 13 3.89 -12.11 -19.84
N GLU A 14 3.48 -13.02 -20.73
CA GLU A 14 2.90 -14.32 -20.36
C GLU A 14 3.87 -15.14 -19.49
N PHE A 15 5.13 -15.24 -19.91
CA PHE A 15 6.19 -15.91 -19.14
C PHE A 15 6.39 -15.28 -17.74
N MET A 16 6.43 -13.95 -17.65
CA MET A 16 6.58 -13.23 -16.37
C MET A 16 5.40 -13.47 -15.43
N PHE A 17 4.17 -13.52 -15.95
CA PHE A 17 3.00 -13.84 -15.13
C PHE A 17 3.07 -15.27 -14.60
N GLU A 18 3.40 -16.25 -15.44
CA GLU A 18 3.48 -17.65 -15.05
C GLU A 18 4.60 -17.92 -14.04
N LYS A 19 5.80 -17.37 -14.28
CA LYS A 19 7.00 -17.74 -13.49
C LYS A 19 7.33 -16.79 -12.35
N VAL A 20 6.87 -15.54 -12.39
CA VAL A 20 7.26 -14.52 -11.41
C VAL A 20 6.06 -14.04 -10.60
N TYR A 21 5.09 -13.40 -11.24
CA TYR A 21 4.01 -12.68 -10.54
C TYR A 21 2.98 -13.60 -9.87
N LEU A 22 2.72 -14.78 -10.41
CA LEU A 22 1.73 -15.73 -9.87
C LEU A 22 2.34 -16.87 -9.06
N SER A 23 3.62 -16.77 -8.70
CA SER A 23 4.25 -17.73 -7.80
C SER A 23 3.59 -17.72 -6.42
N GLU A 24 3.54 -18.87 -5.74
CA GLU A 24 2.91 -18.99 -4.40
C GLU A 24 3.51 -18.00 -3.38
N ARG A 25 4.82 -17.76 -3.48
CA ARG A 25 5.51 -16.78 -2.63
C ARG A 25 4.98 -15.36 -2.88
N ALA A 26 4.84 -14.95 -4.13
CA ALA A 26 4.29 -13.64 -4.49
C ALA A 26 2.84 -13.47 -4.03
N LEU A 27 2.03 -14.53 -4.15
CA LEU A 27 0.63 -14.51 -3.71
C LEU A 27 0.50 -14.39 -2.18
N LYS A 28 1.34 -15.10 -1.40
CA LYS A 28 1.35 -15.00 0.06
C LYS A 28 1.69 -13.59 0.55
N GLU A 29 2.72 -12.96 -0.03
CA GLU A 29 3.09 -11.59 0.34
C GLU A 29 2.03 -10.59 -0.11
N ARG A 30 1.43 -10.77 -1.29
CA ARG A 30 0.31 -9.93 -1.75
C ARG A 30 -0.85 -9.90 -0.75
N ASN A 31 -1.21 -11.04 -0.16
CA ASN A 31 -2.30 -11.08 0.83
C ASN A 31 -1.95 -10.29 2.11
N LYS A 32 -0.70 -10.33 2.55
CA LYS A 32 -0.23 -9.53 3.71
C LYS A 32 -0.28 -8.04 3.39
N VAL A 33 0.21 -7.64 2.21
CA VAL A 33 0.18 -6.23 1.78
C VAL A 33 -1.26 -5.73 1.70
N PHE A 34 -2.18 -6.51 1.12
CA PHE A 34 -3.60 -6.14 1.07
C PHE A 34 -4.18 -5.90 2.47
N HIS A 35 -3.83 -6.75 3.44
CA HIS A 35 -4.26 -6.58 4.82
C HIS A 35 -3.69 -5.31 5.47
N ILE A 36 -2.38 -5.06 5.29
CA ILE A 36 -1.69 -3.87 5.81
C ILE A 36 -2.36 -2.59 5.29
N ILE A 37 -2.54 -2.48 3.97
CA ILE A 37 -3.14 -1.30 3.33
C ILE A 37 -4.59 -1.12 3.76
N SER A 38 -5.38 -2.19 3.79
CA SER A 38 -6.80 -2.13 4.17
C SER A 38 -6.99 -1.69 5.63
N ALA A 39 -6.13 -2.17 6.53
CA ALA A 39 -6.16 -1.79 7.94
C ALA A 39 -5.80 -0.31 8.14
N MET A 40 -4.72 0.16 7.50
CA MET A 40 -4.30 1.57 7.58
C MET A 40 -5.35 2.50 6.97
N TYR A 41 -5.91 2.15 5.81
CA TYR A 41 -6.97 2.92 5.18
C TYR A 41 -8.19 3.04 6.09
N GLY A 42 -8.64 1.94 6.67
CA GLY A 42 -9.73 1.95 7.65
C GLY A 42 -9.42 2.76 8.92
N TYR A 43 -8.16 2.81 9.35
CA TYR A 43 -7.72 3.61 10.50
C TYR A 43 -7.77 5.11 10.21
N PHE A 44 -7.18 5.58 9.10
CA PHE A 44 -7.16 7.00 8.77
C PHE A 44 -8.53 7.55 8.40
N LEU A 45 -9.44 6.73 7.87
CA LEU A 45 -10.84 7.14 7.68
C LEU A 45 -11.60 7.40 8.99
N LYS A 46 -11.22 6.70 10.07
CA LYS A 46 -11.81 6.85 11.41
C LYS A 46 -11.09 7.91 12.24
N ASN A 47 -9.80 8.12 11.99
CA ASN A 47 -8.95 9.05 12.71
C ASN A 47 -8.21 9.96 11.71
N PRO A 48 -8.89 10.88 11.00
CA PRO A 48 -8.23 11.72 10.02
C PRO A 48 -7.13 12.59 10.62
N ASP A 49 -7.30 13.02 11.88
CA ASP A 49 -6.37 13.86 12.64
C ASP A 49 -4.99 13.21 12.89
N GLU A 50 -4.88 11.90 12.70
CA GLU A 50 -3.62 11.14 12.80
C GLU A 50 -2.77 11.22 11.52
N MET A 51 -3.29 11.82 10.45
CA MET A 51 -2.54 12.10 9.23
C MET A 51 -1.67 13.35 9.39
N PRO A 52 -0.55 13.46 8.65
CA PRO A 52 0.30 14.64 8.67
C PRO A 52 -0.46 15.93 8.28
N ALA A 53 0.00 17.06 8.80
CA ALA A 53 -0.69 18.36 8.66
C ALA A 53 -0.95 18.77 7.20
N GLU A 54 -0.12 18.36 6.25
CA GLU A 54 -0.35 18.60 4.82
C GLU A 54 -1.61 17.92 4.30
N PHE A 55 -1.97 16.74 4.79
CA PHE A 55 -3.19 16.03 4.42
C PHE A 55 -4.41 16.60 5.15
N LEU A 56 -4.25 17.05 6.40
CA LEU A 56 -5.32 17.75 7.12
C LEU A 56 -5.75 19.03 6.39
N LYS A 57 -4.80 19.77 5.82
CA LYS A 57 -5.10 20.95 5.00
C LYS A 57 -5.95 20.62 3.77
N LEU A 58 -5.78 19.45 3.17
CA LEU A 58 -6.62 19.02 2.03
C LEU A 58 -8.07 18.82 2.47
N LEU A 59 -8.28 18.27 3.67
CA LEU A 59 -9.61 18.15 4.27
C LEU A 59 -10.23 19.53 4.55
N ASP A 60 -9.45 20.46 5.10
CA ASP A 60 -9.88 21.84 5.34
C ASP A 60 -10.24 22.57 4.03
N MET A 61 -9.57 22.22 2.93
CA MET A 61 -9.85 22.71 1.58
C MET A 61 -11.07 22.03 0.93
N GLY A 62 -11.70 21.06 1.61
CA GLY A 62 -12.93 20.41 1.18
C GLY A 62 -12.75 19.09 0.43
N GLU A 63 -11.55 18.52 0.40
CA GLU A 63 -11.34 17.19 -0.16
C GLU A 63 -12.00 16.10 0.69
N VAL A 64 -12.46 15.04 0.03
CA VAL A 64 -13.09 13.91 0.71
C VAL A 64 -12.02 13.05 1.41
N LYS A 65 -12.30 12.65 2.65
CA LYS A 65 -11.37 11.88 3.48
C LYS A 65 -10.89 10.58 2.85
N GLU A 66 -11.71 9.96 2.00
CA GLU A 66 -11.36 8.77 1.23
C GLU A 66 -10.21 9.02 0.26
N ALA A 67 -10.23 10.15 -0.46
CA ALA A 67 -9.17 10.52 -1.38
C ALA A 67 -7.89 10.87 -0.62
N VAL A 68 -8.01 11.71 0.42
CA VAL A 68 -6.87 12.15 1.23
C VAL A 68 -6.16 10.97 1.92
N ALA A 69 -6.93 10.03 2.50
CA ALA A 69 -6.36 8.82 3.10
C ALA A 69 -5.71 7.89 2.06
N CYS A 70 -6.29 7.82 0.86
CA CYS A 70 -5.71 7.07 -0.26
C CYS A 70 -4.36 7.68 -0.67
N ASP A 71 -4.30 9.00 -0.83
CA ASP A 71 -3.08 9.71 -1.23
C ASP A 71 -1.99 9.61 -0.17
N TYR A 72 -2.36 9.72 1.11
CA TYR A 72 -1.41 9.55 2.20
C TYR A 72 -0.77 8.16 2.19
N ILE A 73 -1.57 7.10 2.00
CA ILE A 73 -1.07 5.73 1.93
C ILE A 73 -0.27 5.49 0.65
N ALA A 74 -0.73 6.01 -0.50
CA ALA A 74 -0.04 5.88 -1.78
C ALA A 74 1.31 6.62 -1.81
N GLY A 75 1.46 7.67 -0.99
CA GLY A 75 2.73 8.38 -0.80
C GLY A 75 3.75 7.65 0.08
N MET A 76 3.38 6.53 0.71
CA MET A 76 4.29 5.76 1.56
C MET A 76 5.26 4.90 0.75
N THR A 77 6.51 4.82 1.20
CA THR A 77 7.40 3.73 0.77
C THR A 77 7.00 2.43 1.46
N ASP A 78 7.33 1.27 0.87
CA ASP A 78 7.06 -0.04 1.47
C ASP A 78 7.56 -0.14 2.92
N HIS A 79 8.78 0.34 3.17
CA HIS A 79 9.36 0.31 4.51
C HIS A 79 8.59 1.17 5.50
N PHE A 80 8.21 2.38 5.09
CA PHE A 80 7.45 3.30 5.92
C PHE A 80 6.04 2.75 6.21
N ALA A 81 5.35 2.21 5.21
CA ALA A 81 4.03 1.59 5.39
C ALA A 81 4.06 0.43 6.40
N ILE A 82 5.07 -0.44 6.31
CA ILE A 82 5.24 -1.55 7.26
C ILE A 82 5.52 -1.03 8.68
N GLN A 83 6.38 -0.03 8.81
CA GLN A 83 6.70 0.56 10.11
C GLN A 83 5.48 1.24 10.74
N LYS A 84 4.75 2.05 9.97
CA LYS A 84 3.53 2.72 10.40
C LYS A 84 2.46 1.73 10.81
N TYR A 85 2.28 0.64 10.05
CA TYR A 85 1.36 -0.43 10.43
C TYR A 85 1.72 -1.07 11.77
N LYS A 86 3.02 -1.32 12.03
CA LYS A 86 3.46 -1.86 13.33
C LYS A 86 3.14 -0.90 14.47
N GLU A 87 3.46 0.39 14.31
CA GLU A 87 3.16 1.42 15.32
C GLU A 87 1.68 1.51 15.67
N LEU A 88 0.80 1.38 14.66
CA LEU A 88 -0.63 1.53 14.83
C LEU A 88 -1.32 0.29 15.40
N PHE A 89 -0.86 -0.92 15.05
CA PHE A 89 -1.62 -2.16 15.30
C PHE A 89 -0.87 -3.22 16.10
N VAL A 90 0.44 -3.11 16.26
CA VAL A 90 1.25 -4.08 17.00
C VAL A 90 1.66 -3.45 18.33
N PRO A 91 1.19 -3.99 19.47
CA PRO A 91 1.59 -3.47 20.76
C PRO A 91 3.08 -3.72 20.98
N ASN A 92 3.78 -2.72 21.52
CA ASN A 92 5.15 -2.91 21.96
C ASN A 92 5.15 -3.84 23.19
N PRO A 93 6.01 -4.87 23.22
CA PRO A 93 6.22 -5.62 24.45
C PRO A 93 6.72 -4.66 25.52
N TRP A 94 6.34 -4.91 26.78
CA TRP A 94 6.85 -4.16 27.92
C TRP A 94 8.38 -4.22 27.91
N ASP A 95 9.04 -3.06 27.81
CA ASP A 95 10.47 -2.96 28.04
C ASP A 95 10.73 -3.24 29.53
N VAL A 96 11.03 -4.50 29.84
CA VAL A 96 11.52 -4.88 31.17
C VAL A 96 13.03 -4.66 31.17
N PHE A 97 13.46 -3.40 31.23
CA PHE A 97 14.82 -2.99 31.62
C PHE A 97 14.79 -1.68 32.39
#